data_AF-A0A6N7FLJ4-F1
#
_entry.id   AF-A0A6N7FLJ4-F1
#
_cell.length_a   1.000
_cell.length_b   1.000
_cell.length_c   1.000
_cell.angle_alpha   90.00
_cell.angle_beta   90.00
_cell.angle_gamma   90.00
#
_symmetry.space_group_name_H-M   'P 1'
#
loop_
_entity.id
_entity.type
_entity.pdbx_description
1 polymer ?
#
loop_
_entity_poly.entity_id
_entity_poly.type
_entity_poly.pdbx_seq_one_letter_code
_entity_poly.pdbx_strand_id
1 'polypeptide(L)'
;MIAEVLVLLGALLTLLAGVGVLRFGDALARMHAVTKASTLGVVLVVVGAALALDNPNDITSLLLAGALQLLTSPVSGNLLSRTTYLAEGIPNDIDAVDELAERRRRGQA
;
A
#
# COMPACT_ATOMS: atom_id res chain seq x y z
N MET A 1 -17.12 -18.94 12.80
CA MET A 1 -16.86 -18.01 13.93
C MET A 1 -15.48 -17.33 13.85
N ILE A 2 -14.34 -18.02 14.06
CA ILE A 2 -13.02 -17.35 14.07
C ILE A 2 -12.68 -16.71 12.70
N ALA A 3 -12.98 -17.41 11.60
CA ALA A 3 -12.76 -16.90 10.25
C ALA A 3 -13.60 -15.65 9.93
N GLU A 4 -14.88 -15.61 10.35
CA GLU A 4 -15.77 -14.46 10.12
C GLU A 4 -15.27 -13.20 10.85
N VAL A 5 -14.80 -13.34 12.09
CA VAL A 5 -14.22 -12.22 12.84
C VAL A 5 -12.96 -11.72 12.12
N LEU A 6 -12.11 -12.63 11.62
CA LEU A 6 -10.87 -12.27 10.94
C LEU A 6 -11.13 -11.56 9.60
N VAL A 7 -12.13 -12.01 8.84
CA VAL A 7 -12.57 -11.37 7.60
C VAL A 7 -13.21 -10.01 7.86
N LEU A 8 -14.06 -9.86 8.88
CA LEU A 8 -14.66 -8.58 9.26
C LEU A 8 -13.59 -7.57 9.69
N LEU A 9 -12.61 -8.01 10.47
CA LEU A 9 -11.52 -7.15 10.93
C LEU A 9 -10.59 -6.75 9.77
N GLY A 10 -10.34 -7.67 8.83
CA GLY A 10 -9.62 -7.39 7.59
C GLY A 10 -10.37 -6.44 6.65
N ALA A 11 -11.69 -6.54 6.56
CA ALA A 11 -12.55 -5.63 5.80
C ALA A 11 -12.55 -4.23 6.41
N LEU A 12 -12.62 -4.12 7.74
CA LEU A 12 -12.52 -2.85 8.46
C LEU A 12 -11.15 -2.18 8.21
N LEU A 13 -10.06 -2.94 8.28
CA LEU A 13 -8.71 -2.43 7.98
C LEU A 13 -8.56 -1.97 6.53
N THR A 14 -9.15 -2.71 5.59
CA THR A 14 -9.19 -2.31 4.17
C THR A 14 -9.97 -1.00 3.98
N LEU A 15 -11.09 -0.84 4.69
CA LEU A 15 -11.87 0.39 4.69
C LEU A 15 -11.04 1.57 5.27
N LEU A 16 -10.34 1.35 6.40
CA LEU A 16 -9.44 2.34 6.99
C LEU A 16 -8.29 2.71 6.05
N ALA A 17 -7.74 1.75 5.29
CA ALA A 17 -6.73 2.03 4.28
C ALA A 17 -7.27 2.96 3.20
N GLY A 18 -8.49 2.72 2.70
CA GLY A 18 -9.19 3.59 1.76
C GLY A 18 -9.46 5.00 2.32
N VAL A 19 -9.89 5.09 3.58
CA VAL A 19 -10.07 6.39 4.27
C VAL A 19 -8.73 7.12 4.45
N GLY A 20 -7.64 6.39 4.71
CA GLY A 20 -6.27 6.93 4.78
C GLY A 20 -5.81 7.57 3.45
N VAL A 21 -6.21 7.01 2.31
CA VAL A 21 -5.98 7.61 0.98
C VAL A 21 -6.65 8.98 0.87
N LEU A 22 -7.83 9.16 1.45
CA LEU A 22 -8.64 10.38 1.32
C LEU A 22 -8.26 11.46 2.35
N ARG A 23 -7.65 11.09 3.49
CA ARG A 23 -7.38 12.02 4.60
C ARG A 23 -6.03 12.75 4.51
N PHE A 24 -5.02 12.16 3.90
CA PHE A 24 -3.70 12.81 3.77
C PHE A 24 -3.60 13.58 2.45
N GLY A 25 -3.15 14.84 2.51
CA GLY A 25 -2.99 15.73 1.34
C GLY A 25 -1.61 15.65 0.66
N ASP A 26 -0.63 15.00 1.29
CA ASP A 26 0.72 14.78 0.73
C ASP A 26 0.82 13.36 0.16
N ALA A 27 1.11 13.25 -1.13
CA ALA A 27 1.16 11.99 -1.86
C ALA A 27 2.19 10.97 -1.30
N LEU A 28 3.32 11.42 -0.74
CA LEU A 28 4.29 10.52 -0.11
C LEU A 28 3.79 10.01 1.25
N ALA A 29 3.19 10.91 2.04
CA ALA A 29 2.57 10.54 3.32
C ALA A 29 1.37 9.59 3.13
N ARG A 30 0.57 9.81 2.07
CA ARG A 30 -0.53 8.91 1.65
C ARG A 30 0.01 7.53 1.32
N MET A 31 1.05 7.43 0.50
CA MET A 31 1.61 6.15 0.10
C MET A 31 2.14 5.35 1.30
N HIS A 32 2.76 6.02 2.27
CA HIS A 32 3.29 5.35 3.45
C HIS A 32 2.18 4.90 4.44
N ALA A 33 1.13 5.71 4.62
CA ALA A 33 -0.03 5.35 5.43
C ALA A 33 -0.85 4.22 4.80
N VAL A 34 -1.07 4.28 3.49
CA VAL A 34 -1.92 3.34 2.74
C VAL A 34 -1.25 1.97 2.60
N THR A 35 0.05 1.93 2.30
CA THR A 35 0.76 0.64 2.19
C THR A 35 0.77 -0.12 3.51
N LYS A 36 0.99 0.55 4.66
CA LYS A 36 0.98 -0.13 5.97
C LYS A 36 -0.40 -0.67 6.34
N ALA A 37 -1.45 0.14 6.19
CA ALA A 37 -2.82 -0.27 6.52
C ALA A 37 -3.35 -1.35 5.56
N SER A 38 -3.10 -1.19 4.26
CA SER A 38 -3.57 -2.13 3.22
C SER A 38 -2.90 -3.50 3.34
N THR A 39 -1.58 -3.54 3.56
CA THR A 39 -0.84 -4.81 3.66
C THR A 39 -1.34 -5.65 4.84
N LEU A 40 -1.57 -5.02 6.00
CA LEU A 40 -2.13 -5.72 7.16
C LEU A 40 -3.58 -6.18 6.91
N GLY A 41 -4.41 -5.36 6.26
CA GLY A 41 -5.79 -5.74 5.91
C GLY A 41 -5.86 -6.95 4.97
N VAL A 42 -5.07 -6.93 3.89
CA VAL A 42 -5.03 -8.04 2.91
C VAL A 42 -4.51 -9.32 3.55
N VAL A 43 -3.45 -9.26 4.36
CA VAL A 43 -2.93 -10.45 5.07
C VAL A 43 -4.01 -11.06 5.97
N LEU A 44 -4.74 -10.22 6.71
CA LEU A 44 -5.80 -10.70 7.61
C LEU A 44 -6.97 -11.34 6.85
N VAL A 45 -7.40 -10.74 5.73
CA VAL A 45 -8.46 -11.30 4.87
C VAL A 45 -8.02 -12.62 4.25
N VAL A 46 -6.79 -12.71 3.73
CA VAL A 46 -6.26 -13.93 3.10
C VAL A 46 -6.17 -15.07 4.13
N VAL A 47 -5.66 -14.80 5.34
CA VAL A 47 -5.60 -15.80 6.41
C VAL A 47 -7.01 -16.21 6.87
N GLY A 48 -7.94 -15.26 7.01
CA GLY A 48 -9.33 -15.55 7.39
C GLY A 48 -10.06 -16.40 6.36
N ALA A 49 -9.89 -16.10 5.08
CA ALA A 49 -10.48 -16.88 4.00
C ALA A 49 -9.81 -18.25 3.85
N ALA A 50 -8.49 -18.36 4.02
CA ALA A 50 -7.79 -19.66 4.01
C ALA A 50 -8.25 -20.60 5.14
N LEU A 51 -8.67 -20.06 6.29
CA LEU A 51 -9.26 -20.82 7.39
C LEU A 51 -10.75 -21.15 7.19
N ALA A 52 -11.44 -20.47 6.26
CA ALA A 52 -12.85 -20.71 5.94
C ALA A 52 -13.04 -21.68 4.76
N LEU A 53 -12.01 -21.86 3.93
CA LEU A 53 -12.04 -22.70 2.74
C LEU A 53 -11.52 -24.09 3.08
N ASP A 54 -12.33 -25.13 2.87
CA ASP A 54 -11.92 -26.53 3.02
C ASP A 54 -11.26 -27.09 1.74
N ASN A 55 -11.34 -26.38 0.61
CA ASN A 55 -10.86 -26.86 -0.68
C ASN A 55 -9.43 -26.34 -0.99
N PRO A 56 -8.43 -27.23 -1.17
CA PRO A 56 -7.04 -26.83 -1.39
C PRO A 56 -6.82 -26.03 -2.68
N ASN A 57 -7.68 -26.19 -3.69
CA ASN A 57 -7.60 -25.43 -4.93
C ASN A 57 -7.89 -23.94 -4.70
N ASP A 58 -8.93 -23.63 -3.92
CA ASP A 58 -9.34 -22.25 -3.64
C ASP A 58 -8.31 -21.54 -2.75
N ILE A 59 -7.73 -22.25 -1.77
CA ILE A 59 -6.63 -21.72 -0.94
C ILE A 59 -5.42 -21.36 -1.81
N THR A 60 -5.06 -22.20 -2.78
CA THR A 60 -3.92 -21.96 -3.67
C THR A 60 -4.16 -20.74 -4.57
N SER A 61 -5.35 -20.62 -5.17
CA SER A 61 -5.72 -19.45 -5.96
C SER A 61 -5.73 -18.16 -5.13
N LEU A 62 -6.21 -18.22 -3.89
CA LEU A 62 -6.24 -17.06 -2.99
C LEU A 62 -4.83 -16.63 -2.57
N LEU A 63 -3.95 -17.59 -2.25
CA LEU A 63 -2.54 -17.32 -1.96
C LEU A 63 -1.84 -16.69 -3.16
N LEU A 64 -2.11 -17.20 -4.37
CA LEU A 64 -1.54 -16.66 -5.60
C LEU A 64 -2.02 -15.21 -5.82
N ALA A 65 -3.32 -14.93 -5.64
CA ALA A 65 -3.86 -13.58 -5.73
C ALA A 65 -3.23 -12.63 -4.70
N GLY A 66 -3.07 -13.07 -3.45
CA GLY A 66 -2.39 -12.30 -2.40
C GLY A 66 -0.93 -12.01 -2.74
N ALA A 67 -0.19 -13.01 -3.24
CA ALA A 67 1.20 -12.84 -3.66
C ALA A 67 1.33 -11.86 -4.83
N LEU A 68 0.46 -11.96 -5.83
CA LEU A 68 0.42 -11.02 -6.95
C LEU A 68 0.10 -9.60 -6.48
N GLN A 69 -0.85 -9.43 -5.56
CA GLN A 69 -1.18 -8.12 -4.98
C GLN A 69 0.01 -7.48 -4.25
N LEU A 70 0.77 -8.28 -3.50
CA LEU A 70 2.00 -7.84 -2.82
C LEU A 70 3.12 -7.46 -3.79
N LEU A 71 3.18 -8.09 -4.96
CA LEU A 71 4.11 -7.72 -6.03
C LEU A 71 3.67 -6.44 -6.74
N THR A 72 2.36 -6.25 -6.96
CA THR A 72 1.81 -5.05 -7.60
C THR A 72 2.00 -3.80 -6.74
N SER A 73 1.79 -3.91 -5.43
CA SER A 73 1.86 -2.77 -4.50
C SER A 73 3.18 -1.95 -4.57
N PRO A 74 4.39 -2.54 -4.53
CA PRO A 74 5.64 -1.80 -4.66
C PRO A 74 5.91 -1.28 -6.07
N VAL A 75 5.42 -1.96 -7.11
CA VAL A 75 5.55 -1.47 -8.50
C VAL A 75 4.70 -0.22 -8.70
N SER A 76 3.42 -0.28 -8.30
CA SER A 76 2.53 0.89 -8.28
C SER A 76 3.09 1.99 -7.38
N GLY A 77 3.68 1.63 -6.25
CA GLY A 77 4.37 2.56 -5.36
C GLY A 77 5.51 3.32 -6.03
N ASN A 78 6.44 2.62 -6.67
CA ASN A 78 7.57 3.26 -7.36
C ASN A 78 7.14 4.17 -8.50
N LEU A 79 6.16 3.74 -9.30
CA LEU A 79 5.62 4.55 -10.38
C LEU A 79 4.95 5.80 -9.85
N LEU A 80 4.10 5.65 -8.82
CA LEU A 80 3.35 6.75 -8.23
C LEU A 80 4.29 7.77 -7.59
N SER A 81 5.31 7.34 -6.83
CA SER A 81 6.33 8.23 -6.25
C SER A 81 7.04 9.06 -7.34
N ARG A 82 7.45 8.42 -8.44
CA ARG A 82 8.11 9.09 -9.55
C ARG A 82 7.19 10.09 -10.26
N THR A 83 5.93 9.75 -10.48
CA THR A 83 4.95 10.68 -11.06
C THR A 83 4.60 11.82 -10.13
N THR A 84 4.45 11.57 -8.82
CA THR A 84 4.20 12.62 -7.83
C THR A 84 5.36 13.63 -7.79
N TYR A 85 6.61 13.14 -7.76
CA TYR A 85 7.78 14.01 -7.81
C TYR A 85 7.81 14.89 -9.07
N LEU A 86 7.34 14.36 -10.21
CA LEU A 86 7.34 15.08 -11.49
C LEU A 86 6.11 15.98 -11.72
N ALA A 87 4.94 15.61 -11.18
CA ALA A 87 3.66 16.27 -11.46
C ALA A 87 3.27 17.31 -10.42
N GLU A 88 3.51 17.03 -9.13
CA GLU A 88 3.08 17.89 -8.02
C GLU A 88 4.21 18.80 -7.54
N GLY A 89 5.46 18.35 -7.65
CA GLY A 89 6.60 18.95 -6.97
C GLY A 89 6.46 18.72 -5.47
N ILE A 90 7.46 18.09 -4.83
CA ILE A 90 7.41 17.89 -3.39
C ILE A 90 7.37 19.28 -2.74
N PRO A 91 6.39 19.61 -1.86
CA PRO A 91 6.41 20.84 -1.11
C PRO A 91 7.74 20.90 -0.37
N ASN A 92 8.58 21.85 -0.76
CA ASN A 92 9.86 22.09 -0.12
C ASN A 92 9.54 22.74 1.23
N ASP A 93 9.11 21.92 2.19
CA ASP A 93 8.92 22.38 3.56
C ASP A 93 10.29 22.90 4.03
N ILE A 94 10.27 24.01 4.75
CA ILE A 94 11.45 24.83 5.04
C ILE A 94 12.57 24.08 5.80
N ASP A 95 12.25 22.90 6.37
CA ASP A 95 13.17 22.01 7.08
C ASP A 95 13.51 20.69 6.36
N ALA A 96 12.97 20.43 5.16
CA ALA A 96 13.22 19.22 4.40
C ALA A 96 14.24 19.45 3.28
N VAL A 97 15.47 18.93 3.45
CA VAL A 97 16.51 18.99 2.40
C VAL A 97 16.23 17.95 1.32
N ASP A 98 15.85 18.40 0.12
CA ASP A 98 15.74 17.55 -1.07
C ASP A 98 17.12 17.33 -1.74
N GLU A 99 17.84 16.29 -1.30
CA GLU A 99 19.12 15.89 -1.88
C GLU A 99 19.02 15.48 -3.37
N LEU A 100 17.85 15.01 -3.83
CA LEU A 100 17.64 14.59 -5.21
C LEU A 100 17.57 15.81 -6.14
N ALA A 101 16.88 16.87 -5.72
CA ALA A 101 16.87 18.15 -6.41
C ALA A 101 18.28 18.77 -6.43
N GLU A 102 19.03 18.68 -5.34
CA GLU A 102 20.39 19.21 -5.26
C GLU A 102 21.37 18.45 -6.18
N ARG A 103 21.29 17.11 -6.24
CA ARG A 103 22.07 16.28 -7.17
C ARG A 103 21.76 16.59 -8.63
N ARG A 104 20.48 16.84 -8.96
CA ARG A 104 20.07 17.24 -10.31
C ARG A 104 20.62 18.61 -10.69
N ARG A 105 20.68 19.57 -9.76
CA ARG A 105 21.34 20.87 -9.96
C ARG A 105 22.85 20.75 -10.15
N ARG A 106 23.49 19.79 -9.47
CA ARG A 106 24.93 19.52 -9.62
C ARG A 106 25.30 18.76 -10.91
N GLY A 107 24.34 18.44 -11.77
CA GLY A 107 24.60 17.84 -13.08
C GLY A 107 25.16 16.40 -13.04
N GLN A 108 24.92 15.66 -11.95
CA GLN A 108 25.44 14.30 -11.76
C GLN A 108 24.46 13.19 -12.20
N ALA A 109 23.64 13.44 -13.23
CA ALA A 109 22.68 12.49 -13.77
C ALA A 109 23.01 12.11 -15.21
#